data_AF-A0A9P6K0G0-F1
#
_entry.id   AF-A0A9P6K0G0-F1
#
_cell.length_a   1.000
_cell.length_b   1.000
_cell.length_c   1.000
_cell.angle_alpha   90.00
_cell.angle_beta   90.00
_cell.angle_gamma   90.00
#
_symmetry.space_group_name_H-M   'P 1'
#
loop_
_entity.id
_entity.type
_entity.pdbx_description
1 polymer ?
#
loop_
_entity_poly.entity_id
_entity_poly.type
_entity_poly.pdbx_seq_one_letter_code
_entity_poly.pdbx_strand_id
1 'polypeptide(L)'
;MSNPVPVYPQSCLAADEVNNAIYLLGVSTTGVGTIEASYISLANINSPSIKSLGSQTDVNSWATNAPKACFIYPADVHPNSPVMLVQYGAFKSFMSMMTANGEFTQASVFLGTAFLSPRQFSMVGESGDFAWFVAQTNDTNPVTNSNWLGVRLNFTAGIGSYIDPNLNFYPTSTPLVSVGTYGTTPTTMWQGDNVVFDTQGGGYIYPTVGALNLVSHVITQSVPTSVVMSGITLSTDSVP
;
A
#
# COMPACT_ATOMS: atom_id res chain seq x y z
N MET A 1 -31.14 13.73 6.77
CA MET A 1 -30.18 14.61 6.08
C MET A 1 -28.98 13.75 5.72
N SER A 2 -28.61 13.65 4.44
CA SER A 2 -27.37 12.98 4.04
C SER A 2 -26.21 13.89 4.43
N ASN A 3 -25.23 13.37 5.17
CA ASN A 3 -23.98 14.09 5.37
C ASN A 3 -23.24 14.13 4.01
N PRO A 4 -22.57 15.25 3.65
CA PRO A 4 -21.74 15.27 2.46
C PRO A 4 -20.54 14.32 2.62
N VAL A 5 -20.05 13.76 1.50
CA VAL A 5 -18.81 12.97 1.51
C VAL A 5 -17.64 13.89 1.91
N PRO A 6 -16.84 13.54 2.93
CA PRO A 6 -15.66 14.31 3.28
C PRO A 6 -14.68 14.43 2.12
N VAL A 7 -13.99 15.56 2.03
CA VAL A 7 -12.98 15.80 0.98
C VAL A 7 -11.63 15.99 1.65
N TYR A 8 -10.67 15.12 1.31
CA TYR A 8 -9.29 15.22 1.79
C TYR A 8 -8.36 15.48 0.60
N PRO A 9 -7.38 16.40 0.69
CA PRO A 9 -6.48 16.72 -0.42
C PRO A 9 -5.65 15.53 -0.92
N GLN A 10 -5.30 14.62 -0.02
CA GLN A 10 -4.57 13.38 -0.30
C GLN A 10 -5.19 12.25 0.52
N SER A 11 -6.39 11.83 0.10
CA SER A 11 -7.08 10.67 0.67
C SER A 11 -6.49 9.36 0.16
N CYS A 12 -6.75 8.27 0.88
CA CYS A 12 -6.74 6.94 0.28
C CYS A 12 -8.11 6.27 0.39
N LEU A 13 -8.35 5.36 -0.53
CA LEU A 13 -9.58 4.59 -0.66
C LEU A 13 -9.25 3.11 -0.51
N ALA A 14 -10.13 2.42 0.19
CA ALA A 14 -10.07 0.98 0.38
C ALA A 14 -11.46 0.40 0.09
N ALA A 15 -11.60 -0.58 -0.80
CA ALA A 15 -12.87 -1.24 -1.09
C ALA A 15 -13.33 -2.18 0.05
N ASP A 16 -14.60 -2.11 0.46
CA ASP A 16 -15.15 -3.22 1.23
C ASP A 16 -15.45 -4.37 0.25
N GLU A 17 -14.77 -5.51 0.40
CA GLU A 17 -14.90 -6.64 -0.53
C GLU A 17 -16.26 -7.36 -0.41
N VAL A 18 -16.97 -7.17 0.71
CA VAL A 18 -18.23 -7.86 1.03
C VAL A 18 -19.42 -6.96 0.78
N ASN A 19 -19.30 -5.68 1.16
CA ASN A 19 -20.35 -4.70 1.01
C ASN A 19 -20.05 -3.80 -0.18
N ASN A 20 -21.06 -3.43 -0.98
CA ASN A 20 -20.87 -2.43 -2.04
C ASN A 20 -20.61 -1.04 -1.42
N ALA A 21 -19.38 -0.82 -0.95
CA ALA A 21 -18.97 0.29 -0.11
C ALA A 21 -17.45 0.49 -0.15
N ILE A 22 -17.00 1.63 0.35
CA ILE A 22 -15.59 1.99 0.43
C ILE A 22 -15.27 2.64 1.78
N TYR A 23 -14.06 2.41 2.26
CA TYR A 23 -13.41 3.17 3.32
C TYR A 23 -12.68 4.36 2.69
N LEU A 24 -13.01 5.57 3.14
CA LEU A 24 -12.34 6.81 2.78
C LEU A 24 -11.55 7.31 3.99
N LEU A 25 -10.22 7.31 3.86
CA LEU A 25 -9.30 7.78 4.90
C LEU A 25 -8.55 9.01 4.42
N GLY A 26 -8.32 9.97 5.30
CA GLY A 26 -7.52 11.14 4.98
C GLY A 26 -7.43 12.14 6.12
N VAL A 27 -6.69 13.22 5.89
CA VAL A 27 -6.48 14.30 6.85
C VAL A 27 -7.15 15.54 6.29
N SER A 28 -8.11 16.09 7.02
CA SER A 28 -8.77 17.34 6.64
C SER A 28 -7.80 18.52 6.64
N THR A 29 -8.11 19.55 5.85
CA THR A 29 -7.38 20.84 5.86
C THR A 29 -7.53 21.59 7.18
N THR A 30 -8.61 21.34 7.92
CA THR A 30 -8.86 21.93 9.25
C THR A 30 -8.44 21.03 10.40
N GLY A 31 -8.17 19.75 10.14
CA GLY A 31 -7.82 18.71 11.12
C GLY A 31 -6.37 18.25 11.00
N VAL A 32 -5.42 19.18 10.87
CA VAL A 32 -3.99 18.85 10.69
C VAL A 32 -3.51 17.97 11.85
N GLY A 33 -2.86 16.85 11.53
CA GLY A 33 -2.39 15.88 12.51
C GLY A 33 -3.43 14.84 12.91
N THR A 34 -4.65 14.89 12.37
CA THR A 34 -5.71 13.91 12.65
C THR A 34 -6.08 13.20 11.36
N ILE A 35 -5.84 11.88 11.31
CA ILE A 35 -6.41 11.02 10.27
C ILE A 35 -7.84 10.68 10.65
N GLU A 36 -8.75 10.78 9.69
CA GLU A 36 -10.18 10.51 9.83
C GLU A 36 -10.58 9.40 8.86
N ALA A 37 -11.49 8.53 9.30
CA ALA A 37 -12.06 7.45 8.49
C ALA A 37 -13.57 7.58 8.37
N SER A 38 -14.06 7.44 7.14
CA SER A 38 -15.48 7.35 6.82
C SER A 38 -15.77 6.10 6.02
N TYR A 39 -16.90 5.46 6.31
CA TYR A 39 -17.47 4.39 5.52
C TYR A 39 -18.54 4.96 4.60
N ILE A 40 -18.41 4.70 3.31
CA ILE A 40 -19.30 5.21 2.27
C ILE A 40 -19.99 4.02 1.61
N SER A 41 -21.28 3.84 1.90
CA SER A 41 -22.07 2.82 1.22
C SER A 41 -22.48 3.31 -0.16
N LEU A 42 -22.20 2.48 -1.16
CA LEU A 42 -22.53 2.68 -2.57
C LEU A 42 -23.76 1.84 -3.00
N ALA A 43 -24.53 1.31 -2.03
CA ALA A 43 -25.77 0.57 -2.30
C ALA A 43 -26.74 1.37 -3.22
N ASN A 44 -26.71 2.70 -3.13
CA ASN A 44 -27.20 3.59 -4.17
C ASN A 44 -26.08 4.57 -4.57
N ILE A 45 -25.42 4.31 -5.70
CA ILE A 45 -24.30 5.15 -6.18
C ILE A 45 -24.69 6.61 -6.46
N ASN A 46 -25.97 6.87 -6.76
CA ASN A 46 -26.46 8.22 -7.02
C ASN A 46 -26.81 8.98 -5.73
N SER A 47 -26.83 8.29 -4.58
CA SER A 47 -27.10 8.88 -3.27
C SER A 47 -26.39 8.06 -2.19
N PRO A 48 -25.04 8.08 -2.16
CA PRO A 48 -24.27 7.31 -1.19
C PRO A 48 -24.59 7.73 0.24
N SER A 49 -24.58 6.78 1.16
CA SER A 49 -24.72 7.06 2.59
C SER A 49 -23.36 7.02 3.27
N ILE A 50 -23.12 7.95 4.19
CA ILE A 50 -21.82 8.10 4.86
C ILE A 50 -22.00 7.90 6.36
N LYS A 51 -21.09 7.11 6.92
CA LYS A 51 -20.95 6.89 8.36
C LYS A 51 -19.51 7.23 8.74
N SER A 52 -19.34 8.16 9.67
CA SER A 52 -18.03 8.36 10.32
C SER A 52 -17.68 7.10 11.11
N LEU A 53 -16.47 6.57 10.91
CA LEU A 53 -16.00 5.38 11.62
C LEU A 53 -15.16 5.77 12.83
N GLY A 54 -14.12 6.56 12.62
CA GLY A 54 -13.19 6.92 13.68
C GLY A 54 -12.14 7.92 13.22
N SER A 55 -11.25 8.27 14.13
CA SER A 55 -10.11 9.14 13.87
C SER A 55 -8.95 8.79 14.78
N GLN A 56 -7.76 9.20 14.39
CA GLN A 56 -6.56 9.09 15.22
C GLN A 56 -5.70 10.33 15.06
N THR A 57 -5.26 10.87 16.20
CA THR A 57 -4.48 12.11 16.23
C THR A 57 -3.03 11.79 16.56
N ASP A 58 -2.15 12.18 15.64
CA ASP A 58 -0.70 12.22 15.81
C ASP A 58 -0.14 13.33 14.90
N VAL A 59 0.05 14.49 15.51
CA VAL A 59 0.51 15.72 14.84
C VAL A 59 1.88 15.61 14.18
N ASN A 60 2.70 14.64 14.60
CA ASN A 60 4.05 14.44 14.06
C ASN A 60 4.07 13.44 12.90
N SER A 61 2.98 12.68 12.74
CA SER A 61 2.86 11.60 11.76
C SER A 61 2.00 12.02 10.57
N TRP A 62 0.84 12.64 10.79
CA TRP A 62 -0.13 12.85 9.72
C TRP A 62 -0.10 14.24 9.10
N ALA A 63 0.02 14.27 7.78
CA ALA A 63 0.05 15.50 7.01
C ALA A 63 -1.10 15.55 6.00
N THR A 64 -1.75 16.71 5.92
CA THR A 64 -2.85 16.98 4.98
C THR A 64 -2.46 16.72 3.53
N ASN A 65 -1.28 17.18 3.11
CA ASN A 65 -0.84 17.16 1.71
C ASN A 65 0.15 16.03 1.38
N ALA A 66 0.39 15.09 2.30
CA ALA A 66 1.23 13.93 2.02
C ALA A 66 0.42 12.86 1.27
N PRO A 67 0.92 12.26 0.18
CA PRO A 67 0.25 11.15 -0.50
C PRO A 67 0.00 9.99 0.45
N LYS A 68 -1.13 9.30 0.25
CA LYS A 68 -1.54 8.16 1.07
C LYS A 68 -2.02 7.01 0.19
N ALA A 69 -1.81 5.79 0.66
CA ALA A 69 -2.38 4.58 0.08
C ALA A 69 -3.02 3.76 1.20
N CYS A 70 -4.08 3.06 0.84
CA CYS A 70 -4.83 2.17 1.73
C CYS A 70 -4.77 0.78 1.11
N PHE A 71 -4.38 -0.22 1.91
CA PHE A 71 -4.35 -1.62 1.51
C PHE A 71 -5.26 -2.39 2.45
N ILE A 72 -6.23 -3.11 1.89
CA ILE A 72 -7.09 -3.98 2.67
C ILE A 72 -6.46 -5.33 2.74
N TYR A 73 -6.50 -5.93 3.92
CA TYR A 73 -6.19 -7.35 4.03
C TYR A 73 -7.30 -8.16 3.36
N PRO A 74 -7.03 -9.13 2.48
CA PRO A 74 -8.05 -9.96 1.85
C PRO A 74 -9.01 -10.60 2.86
N ALA A 75 -10.31 -10.46 2.60
CA ALA A 75 -11.38 -10.83 3.52
C ALA A 75 -11.58 -12.35 3.68
N ASP A 76 -11.01 -13.15 2.78
CA ASP A 76 -10.99 -14.61 2.85
C ASP A 76 -10.07 -15.11 3.98
N VAL A 77 -9.12 -14.29 4.43
CA VAL A 77 -8.22 -14.61 5.55
C VAL A 77 -8.71 -13.99 6.87
N HIS A 78 -9.28 -12.78 6.84
CA HIS A 78 -9.78 -12.07 8.03
C HIS A 78 -11.19 -11.48 7.82
N PRO A 79 -12.25 -12.06 8.42
CA PRO A 79 -13.56 -11.42 8.47
C PRO A 79 -13.45 -10.05 9.17
N ASN A 80 -13.93 -8.98 8.53
CA ASN A 80 -13.73 -7.58 8.96
C ASN A 80 -12.28 -7.09 8.79
N SER A 81 -11.69 -7.40 7.64
CA SER A 81 -10.33 -7.05 7.24
C SER A 81 -9.88 -5.65 7.68
N PRO A 82 -8.73 -5.55 8.36
CA PRO A 82 -8.14 -4.27 8.65
C PRO A 82 -7.65 -3.59 7.36
N VAL A 83 -7.63 -2.26 7.40
CA VAL A 83 -7.06 -1.39 6.37
C VAL A 83 -5.71 -0.88 6.86
N MET A 84 -4.65 -1.23 6.15
CA MET A 84 -3.33 -0.63 6.33
C MET A 84 -3.27 0.70 5.59
N LEU A 85 -3.15 1.78 6.34
CA LEU A 85 -2.85 3.12 5.84
C LEU A 85 -1.33 3.30 5.75
N VAL A 86 -0.84 3.76 4.61
CA VAL A 86 0.55 4.16 4.39
C VAL A 86 0.58 5.61 3.92
N GLN A 87 1.31 6.47 4.64
CA GLN A 87 1.60 7.84 4.23
C GLN A 87 3.04 7.93 3.70
N TYR A 88 3.17 8.50 2.50
CA TYR A 88 4.41 8.67 1.76
C TYR A 88 5.04 10.03 2.09
N GLY A 89 6.36 10.13 2.00
CA GLY A 89 7.08 11.33 2.43
C GLY A 89 8.50 11.40 1.86
N ALA A 90 9.22 12.49 2.19
CA ALA A 90 10.57 12.72 1.66
C ALA A 90 11.69 11.98 2.43
N PHE A 91 11.47 11.65 3.71
CA PHE A 91 12.49 11.06 4.60
C PHE A 91 11.97 9.98 5.55
N LYS A 92 10.65 9.84 5.63
CA LYS A 92 9.96 8.91 6.52
C LYS A 92 8.63 8.54 5.90
N SER A 93 8.26 7.29 6.08
CA SER A 93 6.92 6.80 5.79
C SER A 93 6.24 6.38 7.07
N PHE A 94 4.99 6.79 7.23
CA PHE A 94 4.17 6.45 8.39
C PHE A 94 3.13 5.43 8.01
N MET A 95 2.81 4.55 8.94
CA MET A 95 1.80 3.53 8.73
C MET A 95 0.91 3.43 9.95
N SER A 96 -0.35 3.10 9.74
CA SER A 96 -1.28 2.77 10.82
C SER A 96 -2.29 1.78 10.27
N MET A 97 -2.74 0.89 11.13
CA MET A 97 -3.81 -0.03 10.80
C MET A 97 -5.11 0.49 11.36
N MET A 98 -6.17 0.48 10.55
CA MET A 98 -7.54 0.73 10.97
C MET A 98 -8.33 -0.57 10.92
N THR A 99 -9.00 -0.95 12.01
CA THR A 99 -9.96 -2.06 12.00
C THR A 99 -11.24 -1.64 11.26
N ALA A 100 -12.06 -2.61 10.83
CA ALA A 100 -13.34 -2.29 10.16
C ALA A 100 -14.29 -1.43 11.01
N ASN A 101 -14.13 -1.45 12.34
CA ASN A 101 -14.91 -0.63 13.27
C ASN A 101 -14.40 0.81 13.40
N GLY A 102 -13.29 1.18 12.73
CA GLY A 102 -12.71 2.52 12.77
C GLY A 102 -11.69 2.75 13.88
N GLU A 103 -11.26 1.70 14.57
CA GLU A 103 -10.20 1.81 15.58
C GLU A 103 -8.84 1.79 14.89
N PHE A 104 -8.01 2.79 15.19
CA PHE A 104 -6.66 2.90 14.63
C PHE A 104 -5.62 2.42 15.63
N THR A 105 -4.58 1.76 15.13
CA THR A 105 -3.33 1.60 15.88
C THR A 105 -2.57 2.92 15.95
N GLN A 106 -1.66 3.02 16.91
CA GLN A 106 -0.66 4.10 16.88
C GLN A 106 0.12 4.07 15.57
N ALA A 107 0.49 5.25 15.07
CA ALA A 107 1.33 5.37 13.89
C ALA A 107 2.71 4.74 14.14
N SER A 108 3.14 3.86 13.23
CA SER A 108 4.50 3.34 13.13
C SER A 108 5.25 4.06 12.02
N VAL A 109 6.58 3.99 12.05
CA VAL A 109 7.45 4.72 11.11
C VAL A 109 8.65 3.87 10.71
N PHE A 110 9.02 3.92 9.44
CA PHE A 110 10.35 3.53 8.98
C PHE A 110 11.25 4.78 8.98
N LEU A 111 12.21 4.82 9.91
CA LEU A 111 13.14 5.95 10.02
C LEU A 111 14.22 5.86 8.96
N GLY A 112 14.52 6.99 8.29
CA GLY A 112 15.59 7.08 7.28
C GLY A 112 15.19 6.57 5.90
N THR A 113 14.13 5.78 5.80
CA THR A 113 13.60 5.27 4.54
C THR A 113 12.20 5.82 4.29
N ALA A 114 12.01 6.41 3.12
CA ALA A 114 10.72 6.93 2.67
C ALA A 114 10.32 6.26 1.35
N PHE A 115 9.08 5.77 1.30
CA PHE A 115 8.45 5.34 0.06
C PHE A 115 8.18 6.56 -0.81
N LEU A 116 8.62 6.51 -2.08
CA LEU A 116 8.56 7.68 -2.96
C LEU A 116 7.15 7.98 -3.46
N SER A 117 6.38 6.94 -3.79
CA SER A 117 5.08 7.11 -4.43
C SER A 117 4.16 5.91 -4.16
N PRO A 118 2.84 6.14 -3.97
CA PRO A 118 1.83 5.08 -4.01
C PRO A 118 1.90 4.24 -5.29
N ARG A 119 2.27 4.86 -6.43
CA ARG A 119 2.35 4.17 -7.74
C ARG A 119 3.51 3.19 -7.83
N GLN A 120 4.48 3.27 -6.92
CA GLN A 120 5.70 2.47 -6.89
C GLN A 120 5.75 1.59 -5.63
N PHE A 121 4.58 1.24 -5.10
CA PHE A 121 4.40 0.46 -3.89
C PHE A 121 3.34 -0.60 -4.13
N SER A 122 3.75 -1.87 -4.20
CA SER A 122 2.88 -2.95 -4.67
C SER A 122 2.81 -4.08 -3.66
N MET A 123 1.59 -4.53 -3.33
CA MET A 123 1.37 -5.75 -2.55
C MET A 123 1.48 -6.97 -3.47
N VAL A 124 2.37 -7.90 -3.15
CA VAL A 124 2.78 -9.01 -4.03
C VAL A 124 2.58 -10.38 -3.40
N GLY A 125 2.01 -10.42 -2.21
CA GLY A 125 1.70 -11.66 -1.50
C GLY A 125 1.37 -11.42 -0.04
N GLU A 126 0.99 -12.49 0.64
CA GLU A 126 0.61 -12.46 2.04
C GLU A 126 0.61 -13.84 2.70
N SER A 127 0.63 -13.89 4.03
CA SER A 127 0.49 -15.12 4.80
C SER A 127 0.14 -14.80 6.25
N GLY A 128 -0.98 -15.37 6.73
CA GLY A 128 -1.44 -15.21 8.10
C GLY A 128 -1.84 -13.76 8.40
N ASP A 129 -0.98 -13.04 9.10
CA ASP A 129 -1.17 -11.63 9.48
C ASP A 129 -0.23 -10.68 8.72
N PHE A 130 0.55 -11.19 7.77
CA PHE A 130 1.58 -10.43 7.10
C PHE A 130 1.31 -10.31 5.61
N ALA A 131 1.53 -9.13 5.05
CA ALA A 131 1.61 -8.94 3.61
C ALA A 131 3.02 -8.49 3.20
N TRP A 132 3.44 -8.92 2.01
CA TRP A 132 4.68 -8.50 1.39
C TRP A 132 4.42 -7.49 0.30
N PHE A 133 5.32 -6.51 0.25
CA PHE A 133 5.30 -5.46 -0.74
C PHE A 133 6.70 -5.31 -1.35
N VAL A 134 6.72 -4.75 -2.54
CA VAL A 134 7.93 -4.23 -3.17
C VAL A 134 7.71 -2.74 -3.39
N ALA A 135 8.68 -1.93 -2.96
CA ALA A 135 8.54 -0.49 -2.92
C ALA A 135 9.80 0.23 -3.38
N GLN A 136 9.63 1.29 -4.18
CA GLN A 136 10.71 2.23 -4.48
C GLN A 136 10.85 3.24 -3.35
N THR A 137 12.10 3.51 -2.96
CA THR A 137 12.43 4.37 -1.82
C THR A 137 13.43 5.46 -2.17
N ASN A 138 13.59 6.40 -1.25
CA ASN A 138 14.61 7.45 -1.31
C ASN A 138 16.02 6.96 -0.91
N ASP A 139 16.17 5.71 -0.46
CA ASP A 139 17.43 5.14 -0.02
C ASP A 139 17.98 4.17 -1.09
N THR A 140 19.24 4.37 -1.47
CA THR A 140 19.90 3.56 -2.49
C THR A 140 20.91 2.65 -1.81
N ASN A 141 20.73 1.34 -1.95
CA ASN A 141 21.67 0.36 -1.44
C ASN A 141 23.05 0.55 -2.10
N PRO A 142 24.14 0.79 -1.35
CA PRO A 142 25.45 1.08 -1.92
C PRO A 142 26.11 -0.12 -2.61
N VAL A 143 25.65 -1.34 -2.34
CA VAL A 143 26.17 -2.58 -2.93
C VAL A 143 25.48 -2.88 -4.26
N THR A 144 24.16 -2.78 -4.30
CA THR A 144 23.37 -3.13 -5.50
C THR A 144 23.02 -1.93 -6.37
N ASN A 145 23.26 -0.72 -5.87
CA ASN A 145 22.91 0.57 -6.48
C ASN A 145 21.41 0.66 -6.86
N SER A 146 20.56 -0.07 -6.14
CA SER A 146 19.11 -0.05 -6.32
C SER A 146 18.43 0.66 -5.18
N ASN A 147 17.34 1.36 -5.49
CA ASN A 147 16.50 2.04 -4.52
C ASN A 147 15.18 1.28 -4.25
N TRP A 148 15.10 0.03 -4.69
CA TRP A 148 13.98 -0.86 -4.43
C TRP A 148 14.23 -1.73 -3.20
N LEU A 149 13.22 -1.82 -2.34
CA LEU A 149 13.25 -2.64 -1.14
C LEU A 149 12.07 -3.61 -1.12
N GLY A 150 12.29 -4.74 -0.47
CA GLY A 150 11.23 -5.58 0.04
C GLY A 150 10.66 -4.99 1.32
N VAL A 151 9.35 -5.12 1.51
CA VAL A 151 8.66 -4.69 2.73
C VAL A 151 7.77 -5.83 3.20
N ARG A 152 7.79 -6.14 4.49
CA ARG A 152 6.76 -6.95 5.14
C ARG A 152 6.00 -6.06 6.10
N LEU A 153 4.68 -6.01 5.99
CA LEU A 153 3.82 -5.31 6.94
C LEU A 153 2.99 -6.32 7.73
N ASN A 154 2.80 -6.05 9.02
CA ASN A 154 1.91 -6.82 9.88
C ASN A 154 0.54 -6.10 9.99
N PHE A 155 -0.53 -6.84 9.71
CA PHE A 155 -1.93 -6.41 9.68
C PHE A 155 -2.72 -6.80 10.94
N THR A 156 -2.07 -7.20 12.03
CA THR A 156 -2.72 -7.38 13.34
C THR A 156 -2.05 -6.58 14.44
N ALA A 157 -0.75 -6.33 14.33
CA ALA A 157 0.01 -5.49 15.26
C ALA A 157 1.05 -4.64 14.52
N GLY A 158 1.42 -3.50 15.09
CA GLY A 158 2.51 -2.67 14.53
C GLY A 158 3.91 -3.33 14.60
N ILE A 159 4.05 -4.43 15.36
CA ILE A 159 5.32 -5.16 15.54
C ILE A 159 5.47 -6.22 14.44
N GLY A 160 6.67 -6.43 13.92
CA GLY A 160 6.94 -7.45 12.91
C GLY A 160 6.85 -6.94 11.46
N SER A 161 6.76 -5.62 11.28
CA SER A 161 6.95 -4.97 10.00
C SER A 161 8.44 -4.70 9.75
N TYR A 162 8.93 -4.99 8.55
CA TYR A 162 10.34 -4.90 8.18
C TYR A 162 10.52 -4.31 6.79
N ILE A 163 11.60 -3.57 6.61
CA ILE A 163 12.14 -3.20 5.29
C ILE A 163 13.42 -3.99 5.06
N ASP A 164 13.66 -4.36 3.81
CA ASP A 164 14.77 -5.20 3.44
C ASP A 164 15.35 -4.80 2.09
N PRO A 165 16.62 -4.36 2.05
CA PRO A 165 17.27 -3.92 0.82
C PRO A 165 17.80 -5.05 -0.05
N ASN A 166 17.64 -6.31 0.35
CA ASN A 166 18.25 -7.46 -0.32
C ASN A 166 17.25 -8.22 -1.20
N LEU A 167 16.94 -7.63 -2.35
CA LEU A 167 16.24 -8.34 -3.41
C LEU A 167 17.25 -9.10 -4.29
N ASN A 168 16.92 -10.27 -4.81
CA ASN A 168 17.81 -10.99 -5.73
C ASN A 168 17.84 -10.35 -7.12
N PHE A 169 16.69 -9.84 -7.56
CA PHE A 169 16.54 -9.07 -8.80
C PHE A 169 15.86 -7.74 -8.46
N TYR A 170 16.33 -6.67 -9.07
CA TYR A 170 15.84 -5.32 -8.81
C TYR A 170 15.07 -4.78 -10.03
N PRO A 171 13.96 -4.06 -9.82
CA PRO A 171 13.31 -3.33 -10.90
C PRO A 171 14.14 -2.14 -11.39
N THR A 172 13.70 -1.55 -12.50
CA THR A 172 14.30 -0.34 -13.08
C THR A 172 14.38 0.81 -12.08
N SER A 173 15.39 1.67 -12.20
CA SER A 173 15.52 2.90 -11.41
C SER A 173 14.60 4.02 -11.89
N THR A 174 13.97 3.88 -13.07
CA THR A 174 13.00 4.85 -13.63
C THR A 174 11.60 4.23 -13.79
N PRO A 175 10.97 3.78 -12.69
CA PRO A 175 9.66 3.16 -12.76
C PRO A 175 8.56 4.21 -12.92
N LEU A 176 7.58 3.87 -13.75
CA LEU A 176 6.36 4.62 -13.93
C LEU A 176 5.28 4.14 -12.95
N VAL A 177 5.04 2.83 -12.91
CA VAL A 177 4.07 2.20 -12.03
C VAL A 177 4.50 0.77 -11.71
N SER A 178 4.14 0.33 -10.51
CA SER A 178 4.34 -0.99 -9.98
C SER A 178 2.98 -1.58 -9.65
N VAL A 179 2.70 -2.77 -10.16
CA VAL A 179 1.45 -3.50 -9.93
C VAL A 179 1.81 -4.85 -9.33
N GLY A 180 1.28 -5.12 -8.15
CA GLY A 180 1.46 -6.40 -7.52
C GLY A 180 0.28 -7.33 -7.81
N THR A 181 0.57 -8.62 -7.96
CA THR A 181 -0.45 -9.65 -8.01
C THR A 181 -0.38 -10.48 -6.73
N TYR A 182 -1.53 -10.95 -6.27
CA TYR A 182 -1.68 -11.93 -5.22
C TYR A 182 -2.89 -12.79 -5.57
N GLY A 183 -2.94 -14.03 -5.08
CA GLY A 183 -4.03 -14.93 -5.45
C GLY A 183 -5.28 -14.73 -4.60
N THR A 184 -6.39 -15.33 -5.04
CA THR A 184 -7.75 -15.09 -4.53
C THR A 184 -8.44 -16.32 -3.90
N THR A 185 -7.81 -17.49 -3.90
CA THR A 185 -8.26 -18.73 -3.23
C THR A 185 -7.56 -19.03 -1.89
N PRO A 186 -8.23 -19.00 -0.73
CA PRO A 186 -7.57 -19.03 0.58
C PRO A 186 -6.57 -20.18 0.72
N THR A 187 -5.29 -19.83 0.77
CA THR A 187 -4.17 -20.74 1.09
C THR A 187 -3.37 -20.15 2.24
N THR A 188 -2.54 -20.97 2.88
CA THR A 188 -1.74 -20.53 4.03
C THR A 188 -0.69 -19.49 3.68
N MET A 189 -0.29 -19.37 2.41
CA MET A 189 0.66 -18.38 1.93
C MET A 189 0.45 -18.10 0.45
N TRP A 190 0.32 -16.82 0.13
CA TRP A 190 0.24 -16.27 -1.20
C TRP A 190 1.56 -15.65 -1.65
N GLN A 191 1.91 -15.98 -2.87
CA GLN A 191 3.06 -15.45 -3.59
C GLN A 191 2.59 -15.10 -4.99
N GLY A 192 2.76 -13.85 -5.38
CA GLY A 192 2.47 -13.40 -6.73
C GLY A 192 3.67 -12.70 -7.34
N ASP A 193 3.38 -11.76 -8.23
CA ASP A 193 4.38 -11.09 -9.04
C ASP A 193 4.40 -9.61 -8.70
N ASN A 194 5.59 -9.02 -8.78
CA ASN A 194 5.75 -7.60 -8.92
C ASN A 194 5.89 -7.26 -10.40
N VAL A 195 4.98 -6.49 -10.97
CA VAL A 195 5.03 -6.04 -12.36
C VAL A 195 5.39 -4.57 -12.40
N VAL A 196 6.57 -4.24 -12.91
CA VAL A 196 7.05 -2.85 -12.98
C VAL A 196 7.10 -2.40 -14.43
N PHE A 197 6.38 -1.33 -14.73
CA PHE A 197 6.45 -0.63 -15.99
C PHE A 197 7.34 0.60 -15.85
N ASP A 198 8.19 0.83 -16.84
CA ASP A 198 9.17 1.91 -16.81
C ASP A 198 8.76 3.09 -17.68
N THR A 199 9.46 4.22 -17.50
CA THR A 199 9.23 5.43 -18.30
C THR A 199 9.70 5.32 -19.76
N GLN A 200 10.36 4.22 -20.14
CA GLN A 200 10.78 3.94 -21.51
C GLN A 200 9.72 3.15 -22.30
N GLY A 201 8.60 2.80 -21.66
CA GLY A 201 7.50 2.04 -22.26
C GLY A 201 7.68 0.53 -22.18
N GLY A 202 8.67 0.04 -21.44
CA GLY A 202 8.87 -1.38 -21.14
C GLY A 202 8.15 -1.82 -19.87
N GLY A 203 8.15 -3.12 -19.62
CA GLY A 203 7.68 -3.69 -18.36
C GLY A 203 8.31 -5.05 -18.08
N TYR A 204 8.46 -5.37 -16.80
CA TYR A 204 9.00 -6.65 -16.34
C TYR A 204 8.16 -7.23 -15.22
N ILE A 205 7.94 -8.53 -15.27
CA ILE A 205 7.26 -9.35 -14.26
C ILE A 205 8.35 -10.03 -13.43
N TYR A 206 8.34 -9.79 -12.13
CA TYR A 206 9.25 -10.39 -11.16
C TYR A 206 8.46 -11.31 -10.24
N PRO A 207 8.53 -12.64 -10.40
CA PRO A 207 7.90 -13.57 -9.48
C PRO A 207 8.48 -13.40 -8.07
N THR A 208 7.62 -13.34 -7.06
CA THR A 208 8.03 -13.03 -5.68
C THR A 208 7.87 -14.21 -4.74
N VAL A 209 8.74 -14.30 -3.73
CA VAL A 209 8.67 -15.33 -2.68
C VAL A 209 8.86 -14.64 -1.33
N GLY A 210 7.80 -14.64 -0.52
CA GLY A 210 7.80 -14.10 0.84
C GLY A 210 8.33 -15.08 1.89
N ALA A 211 8.99 -14.56 2.92
CA ALA A 211 9.46 -15.31 4.08
C ALA A 211 8.89 -14.74 5.39
N LEU A 212 8.39 -15.61 6.27
CA LEU A 212 7.82 -15.23 7.58
C LEU A 212 8.83 -15.32 8.73
N ASN A 213 9.77 -16.26 8.65
CA ASN A 213 10.74 -16.56 9.70
C ASN A 213 12.02 -15.73 9.64
N LEU A 214 12.13 -14.82 8.66
CA LEU A 214 13.30 -13.99 8.45
C LEU A 214 12.98 -12.51 8.67
N VAL A 215 14.00 -11.74 9.05
CA VAL A 215 13.99 -10.27 9.13
C VAL A 215 14.82 -9.62 8.01
N SER A 216 15.60 -10.43 7.30
CA SER A 216 16.33 -10.12 6.07
C SER A 216 15.93 -11.14 5.00
N HIS A 217 15.94 -10.77 3.73
CA HIS A 217 15.30 -11.54 2.66
C HIS A 217 13.82 -11.82 2.99
N VAL A 218 13.12 -10.81 3.52
CA VAL A 218 11.69 -10.94 3.89
C VAL A 218 10.83 -11.21 2.66
N ILE A 219 11.30 -10.78 1.51
CA ILE A 219 10.80 -11.12 0.19
C ILE A 219 11.99 -11.19 -0.78
N THR A 220 11.91 -12.11 -1.73
CA THR A 220 12.84 -12.18 -2.85
C THR A 220 12.09 -12.08 -4.17
N GLN A 221 12.73 -11.49 -5.17
CA GLN A 221 12.26 -11.51 -6.55
C GLN A 221 13.07 -12.53 -7.35
N SER A 222 12.44 -13.27 -8.25
CA SER A 222 13.08 -14.21 -9.15
C SER A 222 13.47 -13.54 -10.47
N VAL A 223 14.09 -14.31 -11.38
CA VAL A 223 14.49 -13.83 -12.71
C VAL A 223 13.28 -13.18 -13.42
N PRO A 224 13.39 -11.93 -13.88
CA PRO A 224 12.27 -11.25 -14.49
C PRO A 224 11.95 -11.76 -15.90
N THR A 225 10.68 -11.65 -16.28
CA THR A 225 10.23 -11.86 -17.66
C THR A 225 9.70 -10.54 -18.23
N SER A 226 10.06 -10.21 -19.47
CA SER A 226 9.57 -9.00 -20.13
C SER A 226 8.07 -9.09 -20.40
N VAL A 227 7.34 -7.99 -20.17
CA VAL A 227 5.95 -7.82 -20.58
C VAL A 227 5.91 -7.53 -22.08
N VAL A 228 5.02 -8.19 -22.81
CA VAL A 228 4.78 -7.91 -24.23
C VAL A 228 3.78 -6.76 -24.35
N MET A 229 4.28 -5.55 -24.58
CA MET A 229 3.46 -4.33 -24.61
C MET A 229 2.60 -4.18 -25.88
N SER A 230 2.87 -4.93 -26.94
CA SER A 230 2.06 -4.95 -28.18
C SER A 230 1.75 -3.56 -28.77
N GLY A 231 2.68 -2.60 -28.65
CA GLY A 231 2.51 -1.23 -29.14
C GLY A 231 1.81 -0.27 -28.17
N ILE A 232 1.43 -0.72 -26.97
CA ILE A 232 0.92 0.14 -25.90
C ILE A 232 2.11 0.86 -25.26
N THR A 233 2.01 2.19 -25.15
CA THR A 233 2.97 3.01 -24.40
C THR A 233 2.27 3.59 -23.19
N LEU A 234 2.81 3.35 -22.00
CA LEU A 234 2.31 3.96 -20.77
C LEU A 234 2.99 5.32 -20.59
N SER A 235 2.21 6.36 -20.32
CA SER A 235 2.70 7.69 -19.98
C SER A 235 2.42 8.01 -18.50
N THR A 236 3.05 9.07 -17.99
CA THR A 236 2.77 9.62 -16.66
C THR A 236 1.31 10.00 -16.47
N ASP A 237 0.63 10.36 -17.55
CA ASP A 237 -0.79 10.72 -17.57
C ASP A 237 -1.72 9.50 -17.64
N SER A 238 -1.17 8.33 -17.99
CA SER A 238 -1.94 7.08 -18.11
C SER A 238 -2.25 6.44 -16.76
N VAL A 239 -1.55 6.84 -15.70
CA VAL A 239 -1.72 6.30 -14.35
C VAL A 239 -2.28 7.44 -13.49
N PRO A 240 -3.54 7.37 -13.04
CA PRO A 240 -4.17 8.40 -12.20
C PRO A 240 -3.54 8.50 -10.81
#